data_AF-A0A954LPH3-F1
#
_entry.id   AF-A0A954LPH3-F1
#
_cell.length_a   1.000
_cell.length_b   1.000
_cell.length_c   1.000
_cell.angle_alpha   90.00
_cell.angle_beta   90.00
_cell.angle_gamma   90.00
#
_symmetry.space_group_name_H-M   'P 1'
#
loop_
_entity.id
_entity.type
_entity.pdbx_description
1 polymer ?
#
loop_
_entity_poly.entity_id
_entity_poly.type
_entity_poly.pdbx_seq_one_letter_code
_entity_poly.pdbx_strand_id
1 'polypeptide(L)'
;MQILGLGAQTELNTIIRLAEREYRLANNIPARLTLKAGNVEIDVHRLEKEDSWVGGSVRISVKSESGAAETLKTLHQEFPETSTITETEGHSEFRCQLDFNTGDHPSVAKKLSLLWTWPETWRVKGSDFTTEALSPERLFLAMDELGASD
;
A
#
# COMPACT_ATOMS: atom_id res chain seq x y z
N MET A 1 -2.77 -13.71 -5.39
CA MET A 1 -1.64 -12.98 -4.78
C MET A 1 -0.47 -13.11 -5.73
N GLN A 2 0.07 -12.00 -6.21
CA GLN A 2 1.09 -11.95 -7.26
C GLN A 2 2.44 -11.55 -6.65
N ILE A 3 3.54 -12.01 -7.23
CA ILE A 3 4.90 -11.60 -6.83
C ILE A 3 5.40 -10.58 -7.86
N LEU A 4 5.83 -9.41 -7.40
CA LEU A 4 6.29 -8.30 -8.23
C LEU A 4 7.72 -7.92 -7.83
N GLY A 5 8.60 -7.78 -8.81
CA GLY A 5 9.92 -7.16 -8.64
C GLY A 5 9.83 -5.68 -8.99
N LEU A 6 9.93 -4.80 -7.99
CA LEU A 6 9.80 -3.35 -8.15
C LEU A 6 11.18 -2.64 -8.21
N GLY A 7 12.27 -3.38 -8.00
CA GLY A 7 13.63 -2.87 -7.95
C GLY A 7 13.95 -2.09 -6.67
N ALA A 8 15.13 -1.49 -6.62
CA ALA A 8 15.59 -0.68 -5.49
C ALA A 8 14.84 0.66 -5.43
N GLN A 9 13.72 0.68 -4.71
CA GLN A 9 12.93 1.88 -4.48
C GLN A 9 13.22 2.43 -3.08
N THR A 10 13.40 3.74 -2.99
CA THR A 10 13.64 4.44 -1.71
C THR A 10 12.35 5.02 -1.12
N GLU A 11 11.38 5.35 -1.97
CA GLU A 11 10.16 6.04 -1.56
C GLU A 11 8.96 5.11 -1.47
N LEU A 12 8.31 5.12 -0.30
CA LEU A 12 7.10 4.34 -0.02
C LEU A 12 5.97 4.60 -1.02
N ASN A 13 5.74 5.88 -1.36
CA ASN A 13 4.73 6.27 -2.35
C ASN A 13 5.02 5.69 -3.73
N THR A 14 6.29 5.64 -4.11
CA THR A 14 6.73 5.07 -5.40
C THR A 14 6.53 3.56 -5.42
N ILE A 15 6.83 2.87 -4.32
CA ILE A 15 6.57 1.43 -4.16
C ILE A 15 5.07 1.13 -4.35
N ILE A 16 4.20 1.89 -3.67
CA ILE A 16 2.75 1.69 -3.76
C ILE A 16 2.24 1.92 -5.19
N ARG A 17 2.65 3.02 -5.83
CA ARG A 17 2.24 3.36 -7.21
C ARG A 17 2.73 2.31 -8.23
N LEU A 18 3.97 1.84 -8.11
CA LEU A 18 4.50 0.81 -8.99
C LEU A 18 3.77 -0.52 -8.78
N ALA A 19 3.58 -0.94 -7.52
CA ALA A 19 2.84 -2.16 -7.21
C ALA A 19 1.42 -2.13 -7.77
N GLU A 20 0.73 -0.99 -7.63
CA GLU A 20 -0.59 -0.79 -8.22
C GLU A 20 -0.56 -0.89 -9.75
N ARG A 21 0.35 -0.17 -10.40
CA ARG A 21 0.46 -0.16 -11.87
C ARG A 21 0.65 -1.58 -12.40
N GLU A 22 1.64 -2.29 -11.85
CA GLU A 22 1.95 -3.67 -12.25
C GLU A 22 0.81 -4.64 -11.92
N TYR A 23 0.09 -4.44 -10.81
CA TYR A 23 -1.08 -5.24 -10.46
C TYR A 23 -2.25 -5.04 -11.43
N ARG A 24 -2.52 -3.77 -11.81
CA ARG A 24 -3.59 -3.40 -12.75
C ARG A 24 -3.37 -3.92 -14.16
N LEU A 25 -2.11 -4.19 -14.58
CA LEU A 25 -1.84 -4.80 -15.88
C LEU A 25 -2.46 -6.20 -16.03
N ALA A 26 -2.67 -6.91 -14.92
CA ALA A 26 -3.20 -8.27 -14.90
C ALA A 26 -4.59 -8.39 -14.24
N ASN A 27 -5.11 -7.33 -13.60
CA ASN A 27 -6.30 -7.39 -12.75
C ASN A 27 -7.11 -6.08 -12.81
N ASN A 28 -8.37 -6.14 -12.37
CA ASN A 28 -9.19 -4.94 -12.14
C ASN A 28 -8.64 -4.05 -11.02
N ILE A 29 -9.08 -2.79 -11.01
CA ILE A 29 -8.70 -1.78 -10.02
C ILE A 29 -9.18 -2.21 -8.62
N PRO A 30 -8.28 -2.43 -7.65
CA PRO A 30 -8.67 -2.83 -6.30
C PRO A 30 -8.95 -1.60 -5.42
N ALA A 31 -9.99 -1.58 -4.58
CA ALA A 31 -10.16 -0.49 -3.60
C ALA A 31 -9.20 -0.62 -2.41
N ARG A 32 -8.61 -1.81 -2.21
CA ARG A 32 -7.58 -2.07 -1.20
C ARG A 32 -6.41 -2.84 -1.79
N LEU A 33 -5.19 -2.42 -1.48
CA LEU A 33 -3.96 -3.09 -1.91
C LEU A 33 -3.10 -3.43 -0.70
N THR A 34 -2.75 -4.71 -0.56
CA THR A 34 -1.82 -5.19 0.46
C THR A 34 -0.52 -5.63 -0.20
N LEU A 35 0.60 -5.08 0.24
CA LEU A 35 1.94 -5.44 -0.18
C LEU A 35 2.68 -6.07 1.01
N LYS A 36 3.29 -7.25 0.82
CA LYS A 36 4.07 -7.94 1.86
C LYS A 36 5.44 -8.32 1.34
N ALA A 37 6.47 -8.02 2.11
CA ALA A 37 7.84 -8.41 1.81
C ALA A 37 8.63 -8.65 3.10
N GLY A 38 8.97 -9.91 3.36
CA GLY A 38 9.71 -10.31 4.56
C GLY A 38 9.00 -9.86 5.84
N ASN A 39 9.59 -8.85 6.48
CA ASN A 39 9.16 -8.28 7.74
C ASN A 39 8.37 -6.96 7.60
N VAL A 40 8.02 -6.58 6.37
CA VAL A 40 7.28 -5.37 6.05
C VAL A 40 5.94 -5.73 5.40
N GLU A 41 4.89 -5.07 5.85
CA GLU A 41 3.54 -5.14 5.31
C GLU A 41 2.98 -3.73 5.16
N ILE A 42 2.42 -3.44 4.00
CA ILE A 42 1.82 -2.16 3.66
C ILE A 42 0.39 -2.46 3.21
N ASP A 43 -0.58 -1.84 3.85
CA ASP A 43 -1.97 -1.86 3.44
C ASP A 43 -2.38 -0.45 3.04
N VAL A 44 -2.89 -0.27 1.83
CA VAL A 44 -3.46 1.01 1.39
C VAL A 44 -4.89 0.82 0.91
N HIS A 45 -5.70 1.85 1.10
CA HIS A 45 -7.10 1.87 0.69
C HIS A 45 -7.45 3.20 0.03
N ARG A 46 -8.40 3.14 -0.90
CA ARG A 46 -8.99 4.29 -1.58
C ARG A 46 -10.50 4.25 -1.40
N LEU A 47 -11.14 5.38 -1.62
CA LEU A 47 -12.59 5.43 -1.79
C LEU A 47 -12.95 4.93 -3.19
N GLU A 48 -14.11 4.29 -3.34
CA GLU A 48 -14.54 3.63 -4.59
C GLU A 48 -14.56 4.53 -5.84
N LYS A 49 -14.50 5.86 -5.66
CA LYS A 49 -14.56 6.87 -6.72
C LYS A 49 -13.27 7.64 -6.93
N GLU A 50 -12.21 7.35 -6.18
CA GLU A 50 -10.95 8.10 -6.27
C GLU A 50 -9.85 7.29 -6.94
N ASP A 51 -9.15 7.95 -7.88
CA ASP A 51 -7.97 7.38 -8.53
C ASP A 51 -6.76 7.30 -7.58
N SER A 52 -6.81 8.02 -6.45
CA SER A 52 -5.72 8.11 -5.47
C SER A 52 -6.00 7.31 -4.20
N TRP A 53 -4.94 6.83 -3.56
CA TRP A 53 -5.00 6.24 -2.22
C TRP A 53 -5.31 7.34 -1.19
N VAL A 54 -6.28 7.11 -0.31
CA VAL A 54 -6.67 8.08 0.73
C VAL A 54 -5.95 7.86 2.04
N GLY A 55 -5.61 6.60 2.33
CA GLY A 55 -4.89 6.25 3.55
C GLY A 55 -4.40 4.82 3.54
N GLY A 56 -3.83 4.41 4.66
CA GLY A 56 -3.28 3.07 4.80
C GLY A 56 -2.61 2.84 6.13
N SER A 57 -1.90 1.73 6.24
CA SER A 57 -1.04 1.43 7.35
C SER A 57 0.24 0.72 6.89
N VAL A 58 1.33 0.96 7.61
CA VAL A 58 2.58 0.21 7.47
C VAL A 58 2.82 -0.55 8.76
N ARG A 59 3.20 -1.81 8.61
CA ARG A 59 3.66 -2.68 9.68
C ARG A 59 5.08 -3.13 9.38
N ILE A 60 5.99 -2.93 10.32
CA ILE A 60 7.37 -3.36 10.24
C ILE A 60 7.71 -4.13 11.50
N SER A 61 8.12 -5.39 11.35
CA SER A 61 8.55 -6.23 12.47
C SER A 61 10.06 -6.41 12.42
N VAL A 62 10.78 -6.18 13.51
CA VAL A 62 12.23 -6.39 13.58
C VAL A 62 12.61 -7.08 14.87
N LYS A 63 13.82 -7.64 14.93
CA LYS A 63 14.37 -8.11 16.20
C LYS A 63 14.58 -6.93 17.15
N SER A 64 14.16 -7.05 18.40
CA SER A 64 14.18 -5.95 19.37
C SER A 64 15.57 -5.40 19.66
N GLU A 65 16.62 -6.21 19.52
CA GLU A 65 18.02 -5.82 19.75
C GLU A 65 18.70 -5.23 18.50
N SER A 66 17.97 -5.08 17.39
CA SER A 66 18.54 -4.51 16.16
C SER A 66 18.54 -2.98 16.20
N GLY A 67 19.52 -2.33 15.56
CA GLY A 67 19.50 -0.87 15.36
C GLY A 67 18.28 -0.37 14.58
N ALA A 68 17.63 -1.24 13.81
CA ALA A 68 16.36 -0.94 13.16
C ALA A 68 15.22 -0.78 14.19
N ALA A 69 15.22 -1.54 15.29
CA ALA A 69 14.22 -1.38 16.36
C ALA A 69 14.35 -0.02 17.04
N GLU A 70 15.58 0.44 17.27
CA GLU A 70 15.86 1.76 17.84
C GLU A 70 15.39 2.88 16.90
N THR A 71 15.66 2.74 15.60
CA THR A 71 15.16 3.66 14.56
C THR A 71 13.64 3.78 14.56
N LEU A 72 12.93 2.64 14.67
CA LEU A 72 11.47 2.62 14.76
C LEU A 72 10.96 3.27 16.05
N LYS A 73 11.64 3.07 17.18
CA LYS A 73 11.33 3.74 18.47
C LYS A 73 11.46 5.26 18.37
N THR A 74 12.53 5.76 17.76
CA THR A 74 12.69 7.19 17.50
C THR A 74 11.56 7.72 16.63
N LEU A 75 11.21 7.00 15.56
CA LEU A 75 10.10 7.41 14.69
C LEU A 75 8.76 7.45 15.44
N HIS A 76 8.51 6.49 16.34
CA HIS A 76 7.31 6.50 17.17
C HIS A 76 7.26 7.71 18.12
N GLN A 77 8.40 8.11 18.70
CA GLN A 77 8.47 9.30 19.56
C GLN A 77 8.17 10.59 18.81
N GLU A 78 8.51 10.65 17.52
CA GLU A 78 8.22 11.80 16.67
C GLU A 78 6.76 11.84 16.19
N PHE A 79 6.13 10.68 16.05
CA PHE A 79 4.75 10.55 15.57
C PHE A 79 3.90 9.63 16.47
N PRO A 80 3.73 9.97 17.77
CA PRO A 80 3.08 9.08 18.73
C PRO A 80 1.58 8.91 18.48
N GLU A 81 0.94 9.87 17.81
CA GLU A 81 -0.50 9.85 17.56
C GLU A 81 -0.90 8.92 16.40
N THR A 82 -0.01 8.74 15.43
CA THR A 82 -0.27 7.94 14.22
C THR A 82 0.44 6.60 14.23
N SER A 83 1.28 6.34 15.22
CA SER A 83 2.07 5.11 15.31
C SER A 83 1.98 4.43 16.65
N THR A 84 2.23 3.12 16.64
CA THR A 84 2.27 2.27 17.83
C THR A 84 3.46 1.32 17.72
N ILE A 85 4.11 1.06 18.85
CA ILE A 85 5.13 0.02 18.96
C ILE A 85 4.67 -1.02 19.96
N THR A 86 4.77 -2.29 19.56
CA THR A 86 4.52 -3.44 20.42
C THR A 86 5.76 -4.31 20.44
N GLU A 87 6.19 -4.74 21.61
CA GLU A 87 7.28 -5.71 21.75
C GLU A 87 6.70 -7.06 22.15
N THR A 88 7.04 -8.11 21.41
CA THR A 88 6.50 -9.45 21.62
C THR A 88 7.56 -10.47 21.22
N GLU A 89 7.89 -11.41 22.12
CA GLU A 89 8.77 -12.55 21.84
C GLU A 89 10.10 -12.17 21.13
N GLY A 90 10.79 -11.14 21.65
CA GLY A 90 12.08 -10.67 21.12
C GLY A 90 11.98 -9.91 19.78
N HIS A 91 10.77 -9.56 19.35
CA HIS A 91 10.53 -8.73 18.18
C HIS A 91 9.84 -7.42 18.57
N SER A 92 10.25 -6.33 17.95
CA SER A 92 9.59 -5.03 18.01
C SER A 92 8.80 -4.83 16.73
N GLU A 93 7.51 -4.59 16.87
CA GLU A 93 6.59 -4.32 15.79
C GLU A 93 6.17 -2.85 15.83
N PHE A 94 6.47 -2.15 14.75
CA PHE A 94 5.99 -0.80 14.51
C PHE A 94 4.79 -0.84 13.58
N ARG A 95 3.71 -0.18 13.97
CA ARG A 95 2.55 0.07 13.10
C ARG A 95 2.31 1.57 13.00
N CYS A 96 2.11 2.07 11.79
CA CYS A 96 1.77 3.48 11.58
C CYS A 96 0.63 3.61 10.58
N GLN A 97 -0.26 4.57 10.81
CA GLN A 97 -1.25 5.01 9.83
C GLN A 97 -0.57 5.91 8.79
N LEU A 98 -0.90 5.69 7.53
CA LEU A 98 -0.53 6.53 6.41
C LEU A 98 -1.73 7.42 6.08
N ASP A 99 -1.48 8.71 6.00
CA ASP A 99 -2.43 9.67 5.44
C ASP A 99 -1.78 10.29 4.20
N PHE A 100 -2.38 10.05 3.04
CA PHE A 100 -1.88 10.56 1.76
C PHE A 100 -2.49 11.92 1.39
N ASN A 101 -3.45 12.41 2.17
CA ASN A 101 -4.13 13.70 1.98
C ASN A 101 -3.47 14.85 2.77
N THR A 102 -2.44 14.56 3.56
CA THR A 102 -1.78 15.51 4.47
C THR A 102 -0.78 16.46 3.79
N GLY A 103 -1.11 17.06 2.65
CA GLY A 103 -0.39 18.21 2.06
C GLY A 103 1.14 18.20 2.21
N ASP A 104 1.70 19.31 2.71
CA ASP A 104 3.15 19.58 2.85
C ASP A 104 3.73 19.23 4.24
N HIS A 105 2.94 18.64 5.13
CA HIS A 105 3.44 18.22 6.44
C HIS A 105 4.40 17.03 6.30
N PRO A 106 5.48 16.95 7.10
CA PRO A 106 6.38 15.80 7.09
C PRO A 106 5.61 14.56 7.53
N SER A 107 5.12 13.80 6.56
CA SER A 107 4.37 12.57 6.81
C SER A 107 5.31 11.45 7.27
N VAL A 108 4.79 10.53 8.08
CA VAL A 108 5.55 9.35 8.52
C VAL A 108 6.06 8.55 7.32
N ALA A 109 5.30 8.53 6.21
CA ALA A 109 5.73 7.93 4.94
C ALA A 109 7.05 8.50 4.42
N LYS A 110 7.22 9.84 4.46
CA LYS A 110 8.43 10.51 3.98
C LYS A 110 9.62 10.19 4.88
N LYS A 111 9.44 10.20 6.20
CA LYS A 111 10.53 9.83 7.13
C LYS A 111 10.88 8.35 7.06
N LEU A 112 9.90 7.45 6.96
CA LEU A 112 10.16 6.04 6.71
C LEU A 112 10.96 5.82 5.42
N SER A 113 10.65 6.57 4.36
CA SER A 113 11.38 6.47 3.08
C SER A 113 12.86 6.84 3.20
N LEU A 114 13.22 7.71 4.14
CA LEU A 114 14.61 8.13 4.36
C LEU A 114 15.38 7.19 5.31
N LEU A 115 14.68 6.59 6.27
CA LEU A 115 15.28 5.79 7.33
C LEU A 115 15.26 4.28 7.04
N TRP A 116 14.40 3.84 6.12
CA TRP A 116 14.17 2.43 5.86
C TRP A 116 14.70 2.00 4.50
N THR A 117 15.34 0.83 4.45
CA THR A 117 15.69 0.18 3.18
C THR A 117 14.54 -0.75 2.79
N TRP A 118 13.88 -0.45 1.67
CA TRP A 118 12.73 -1.22 1.22
C TRP A 118 13.14 -2.48 0.44
N PRO A 119 12.40 -3.59 0.60
CA PRO A 119 12.57 -4.76 -0.24
C PRO A 119 12.34 -4.47 -1.73
N GLU A 120 13.03 -5.20 -2.61
CA GLU A 120 12.84 -5.08 -4.06
C GLU A 120 11.72 -5.98 -4.59
N THR A 121 11.38 -7.04 -3.84
CA THR A 121 10.39 -8.05 -4.23
C THR A 121 9.23 -8.06 -3.26
N TRP A 122 8.02 -7.95 -3.79
CA TRP A 122 6.78 -7.82 -3.03
C TRP A 122 5.75 -8.86 -3.43
N ARG A 123 5.05 -9.41 -2.44
CA ARG A 123 3.80 -10.15 -2.63
C ARG A 123 2.66 -9.16 -2.57
N VAL A 124 1.93 -9.01 -3.66
CA VAL A 124 0.87 -8.02 -3.81
C VAL A 124 -0.48 -8.72 -3.94
N LYS A 125 -1.47 -8.19 -3.22
CA LYS A 125 -2.86 -8.67 -3.26
C LYS A 125 -3.78 -7.46 -3.30
N GLY A 126 -4.62 -7.38 -4.33
CA GLY A 126 -5.79 -6.50 -4.34
C GLY A 126 -7.00 -7.19 -3.71
N SER A 127 -7.82 -6.42 -3.00
CA SER A 127 -9.15 -6.82 -2.56
C SER A 127 -10.14 -5.68 -2.80
N ASP A 128 -11.43 -5.97 -2.55
CA ASP A 128 -12.50 -4.98 -2.59
C ASP A 128 -12.51 -4.27 -3.94
N PHE A 129 -12.52 -5.05 -5.02
CA PHE A 129 -12.47 -4.52 -6.37
C PHE A 129 -13.64 -3.57 -6.58
N THR A 130 -13.36 -2.40 -7.15
CA THR A 130 -14.42 -1.49 -7.56
C THR A 130 -15.25 -2.24 -8.60
N THR A 131 -16.44 -2.67 -8.23
CA THR A 131 -17.45 -3.05 -9.21
C THR A 131 -17.78 -1.77 -9.94
N GLU A 132 -17.17 -1.55 -11.11
CA GLU A 132 -17.82 -0.72 -12.11
C GLU A 132 -19.19 -1.38 -12.31
N ALA A 133 -20.24 -0.81 -11.71
CA ALA A 133 -21.57 -1.06 -12.19
C ALA A 133 -21.50 -0.67 -13.66
N LEU A 134 -21.64 -1.64 -14.57
CA LEU A 134 -21.82 -1.37 -15.99
C LEU A 134 -22.88 -0.28 -16.06
N SER A 135 -22.49 0.94 -16.45
CA SER A 135 -23.49 1.98 -16.64
C SER A 135 -24.47 1.44 -17.67
N PRO A 136 -25.77 1.77 -17.58
CA PRO A 136 -26.74 1.35 -18.58
C PRO A 136 -26.23 1.63 -20.00
N GLU A 137 -25.50 2.74 -20.22
CA GLU A 137 -24.90 3.05 -21.53
C GLU A 137 -23.86 2.02 -22.00
N ARG A 138 -22.98 1.52 -21.12
CA ARG A 138 -22.01 0.46 -21.46
C ARG A 138 -22.68 -0.89 -21.68
N LEU A 139 -23.78 -1.17 -20.98
CA LEU A 139 -24.61 -2.35 -21.20
C LEU A 139 -25.30 -2.29 -22.57
N PHE A 140 -25.80 -1.12 -22.98
CA PHE A 140 -26.38 -0.91 -24.31
C PHE A 140 -25.34 -1.04 -25.42
N LEU A 141 -24.14 -0.48 -25.26
CA LEU A 141 -23.04 -0.64 -26.23
C LEU A 141 -22.61 -2.10 -26.40
N ALA A 142 -22.48 -2.85 -25.30
CA ALA A 142 -22.13 -4.27 -25.37
C ALA A 142 -23.24 -5.13 -26.00
N MET A 143 -24.51 -4.76 -25.82
CA MET A 143 -25.63 -5.42 -26.48
C MET A 143 -25.69 -5.10 -27.99
N ASP A 144 -25.32 -3.89 -28.39
CA ASP A 144 -25.28 -3.48 -29.81
C ASP A 144 -24.17 -4.22 -30.57
N GLU A 145 -22.99 -4.40 -29.96
CA GLU A 145 -21.89 -5.19 -30.54
C GLU A 145 -22.22 -6.70 -30.66
N LEU A 146 -23.01 -7.25 -29.73
CA LEU A 146 -23.47 -8.64 -29.79
C LEU A 146 -24.67 -8.84 -30.75
N GLY A 147 -25.47 -7.79 -30.98
CA GLY A 147 -26.60 -7.81 -31.91
C GLY A 147 -26.25 -7.52 -33.37
N ALA A 148 -25.08 -6.93 -33.63
CA ALA A 148 -24.58 -6.64 -34.99
C ALA A 148 -23.78 -7.80 -35.63
N SER A 149 -23.73 -8.98 -34.98
CA SER A 149 -23.05 -10.18 -35.48
C SER A 149 -24.03 -11.24 -36.01
N ASP A 150 -24.98 -10.83 -36.86
CA ASP A 150 -25.79 -11.72 -37.71
C ASP A 150 -25.87 -11.15 -39.14
#